data_AF-A0A564YJN8-F1
#
_entry.id   AF-A0A564YJN8-F1
#
_cell.length_a   1.000
_cell.length_b   1.000
_cell.length_c   1.000
_cell.angle_alpha   90.00
_cell.angle_beta   90.00
_cell.angle_gamma   90.00
#
_symmetry.space_group_name_H-M   'P 1'
#
loop_
_entity.id
_entity.type
_entity.pdbx_description
1 polymer ?
#
loop_
_entity_poly.entity_id
_entity_poly.type
_entity_poly.pdbx_seq_one_letter_code
_entity_poly.pdbx_strand_id
1 'polypeptide(L)'
;MQMLIPPSLSARNLLDKLLRIDHAKGLAAKYMYKGQLAVLNNGSVVDTLRNSLSEEKSNIAQFEQLMPLNRARPSALMPVWKVAGFAFGITTALLGEEAIKTFNSAVETVVAEQYNHQIRELFADNPAAHAELLDV
;
A
#
# COMPACT_ATOMS: atom_id res chain seq x y z
N MET A 1 -34.67 -7.91 -1.87
CA MET A 1 -33.98 -8.22 -3.14
C MET A 1 -33.23 -6.96 -3.55
N GLN A 2 -32.01 -6.75 -3.04
CA GLN A 2 -31.20 -5.60 -3.42
C GLN A 2 -30.80 -5.77 -4.88
N MET A 3 -31.15 -4.77 -5.68
CA MET A 3 -30.89 -4.72 -7.11
C MET A 3 -29.37 -4.59 -7.29
N LEU A 4 -28.69 -5.71 -7.53
CA LEU A 4 -27.27 -5.76 -7.88
C LEU A 4 -27.10 -5.13 -9.27
N ILE A 5 -27.05 -3.80 -9.33
CA ILE A 5 -26.59 -3.10 -10.51
C ILE A 5 -25.11 -3.51 -10.67
N PRO A 6 -24.73 -4.23 -11.75
CA PRO A 6 -23.34 -4.57 -11.95
C PRO A 6 -22.52 -3.28 -12.03
N PRO A 7 -21.33 -3.22 -11.41
CA PRO A 7 -20.56 -1.99 -11.34
C PRO A 7 -20.30 -1.47 -12.75
N SER A 8 -20.50 -0.15 -12.92
CA SER A 8 -20.28 0.55 -14.17
C SER A 8 -18.84 0.32 -14.66
N LEU A 9 -18.60 0.48 -15.97
CA LEU A 9 -17.24 0.37 -16.51
C LEU A 9 -16.29 1.38 -15.85
N SER A 10 -16.79 2.57 -15.49
CA SER A 10 -16.07 3.59 -14.71
C SER A 10 -15.64 3.05 -13.35
N ALA A 11 -16.58 2.50 -12.57
CA ALA A 11 -16.32 1.95 -11.25
C ALA A 11 -15.28 0.81 -11.28
N ARG A 12 -15.37 -0.08 -12.29
CA ARG A 12 -14.39 -1.17 -12.46
C ARG A 12 -12.99 -0.64 -12.78
N ASN A 13 -12.88 0.35 -13.66
CA ASN A 13 -11.61 0.95 -14.01
C ASN A 13 -11.00 1.70 -12.81
N LEU A 14 -11.84 2.36 -12.01
CA LEU A 14 -11.43 3.01 -10.77
C LEU A 14 -10.87 1.98 -9.78
N LEU A 15 -11.62 0.91 -9.50
CA LEU A 15 -11.16 -0.14 -8.58
C LEU A 15 -9.90 -0.87 -9.08
N ASP A 16 -9.78 -1.13 -10.38
CA ASP A 16 -8.54 -1.67 -10.97
C ASP A 16 -7.34 -0.73 -10.74
N LYS A 17 -7.53 0.58 -10.96
CA LYS A 17 -6.50 1.59 -10.71
C LYS A 17 -6.10 1.61 -9.23
N LEU A 18 -7.05 1.74 -8.31
CA LEU A 18 -6.79 1.90 -6.88
C LEU A 18 -6.10 0.66 -6.31
N LEU A 19 -6.66 -0.53 -6.54
CA LEU A 19 -6.11 -1.79 -6.05
C LEU A 19 -4.71 -2.05 -6.61
N ARG A 20 -4.45 -1.73 -7.88
CA ARG A 20 -3.11 -1.86 -8.48
C ARG A 20 -2.10 -0.92 -7.82
N ILE A 21 -2.48 0.33 -7.57
CA ILE A 21 -1.61 1.32 -6.92
C ILE A 21 -1.28 0.87 -5.50
N ASP A 22 -2.28 0.51 -4.71
CA ASP A 22 -2.08 0.13 -3.31
C ASP A 22 -1.30 -1.18 -3.16
N HIS A 23 -1.57 -2.17 -4.01
CA HIS A 23 -0.79 -3.40 -4.03
C HIS A 23 0.68 -3.15 -4.41
N ALA A 24 0.94 -2.31 -5.42
CA ALA A 24 2.32 -1.96 -5.80
C ALA A 24 3.06 -1.19 -4.69
N LYS A 25 2.37 -0.22 -4.06
CA LYS A 25 2.86 0.55 -2.92
C LYS A 25 3.20 -0.35 -1.73
N GLY A 26 2.27 -1.22 -1.34
CA GLY A 26 2.48 -2.11 -0.21
C GLY A 26 3.65 -3.06 -0.45
N LEU A 27 3.80 -3.56 -1.67
CA LEU A 27 4.97 -4.37 -2.02
C LEU A 27 6.28 -3.59 -1.99
N ALA A 28 6.32 -2.34 -2.44
CA ALA A 28 7.50 -1.49 -2.28
C ALA A 28 7.85 -1.29 -0.79
N ALA A 29 6.86 -0.96 0.05
CA ALA A 29 7.02 -0.79 1.49
C ALA A 29 7.51 -2.07 2.18
N LYS A 30 6.91 -3.23 1.87
CA LYS A 30 7.35 -4.54 2.38
C LYS A 30 8.84 -4.78 2.11
N TYR A 31 9.30 -4.49 0.90
CA TYR A 31 10.71 -4.70 0.55
C TYR A 31 11.63 -3.64 1.15
N MET A 32 11.15 -2.41 1.34
CA MET A 32 11.85 -1.38 2.10
C MET A 32 12.09 -1.78 3.55
N TYR A 33 11.07 -2.24 4.27
CA TYR A 33 11.26 -2.74 5.64
C TYR A 33 12.23 -3.92 5.69
N LYS A 34 12.16 -4.83 4.71
CA LYS A 34 13.15 -5.92 4.58
C LYS A 34 14.58 -5.40 4.36
N GLY A 35 14.75 -4.36 3.55
CA GLY A 35 16.06 -3.73 3.33
C GLY A 35 16.59 -3.07 4.59
N GLN A 36 15.74 -2.36 5.33
CA GLN A 36 16.12 -1.73 6.61
C GLN A 36 16.56 -2.78 7.64
N LEU A 37 15.78 -3.86 7.79
CA LEU A 37 16.08 -4.98 8.69
C LEU A 37 17.27 -5.83 8.24
N ALA A 38 17.69 -5.74 6.99
CA ALA A 38 18.90 -6.43 6.52
C ALA A 38 20.18 -5.74 7.00
N VAL A 39 20.11 -4.44 7.30
CA VAL A 39 21.23 -3.62 7.80
C VAL A 39 21.18 -3.48 9.31
N LEU A 40 20.01 -3.17 9.88
CA LEU A 40 19.84 -3.00 11.33
C LEU A 40 19.39 -4.31 11.99
N ASN A 41 20.28 -4.87 12.81
CA ASN A 41 20.02 -6.08 13.60
C ASN A 41 19.78 -5.79 15.10
N ASN A 42 20.03 -4.56 15.54
CA ASN A 42 19.80 -4.05 16.89
C ASN A 42 19.35 -2.58 16.80
N GLY A 43 18.87 -2.04 17.91
CA GLY A 43 18.40 -0.65 17.97
C GLY A 43 16.95 -0.47 18.37
N SER A 44 16.57 0.76 18.69
CA SER A 44 15.24 1.09 19.22
C SER A 44 14.12 0.92 18.20
N VAL A 45 14.44 1.00 16.90
CA VAL A 45 13.47 0.94 15.80
C VAL A 45 13.16 -0.49 15.30
N VAL A 46 13.98 -1.48 15.66
CA VAL A 46 13.93 -2.80 15.01
C VAL A 46 12.59 -3.50 15.22
N ASP A 47 12.02 -3.47 16.42
CA ASP A 47 10.74 -4.11 16.69
C ASP A 47 9.58 -3.39 15.99
N THR A 48 9.62 -2.06 15.93
CA THR A 48 8.67 -1.26 15.13
C THR A 48 8.72 -1.64 13.65
N LEU A 49 9.92 -1.83 13.08
CA LEU A 49 10.08 -2.27 11.69
C LEU A 49 9.55 -3.68 11.45
N ARG A 50 9.72 -4.60 12.40
CA ARG A 50 9.15 -5.96 12.31
C ARG A 50 7.63 -5.94 12.35
N ASN A 51 7.06 -5.13 13.24
CA ASN A 51 5.62 -4.95 13.35
C ASN A 51 5.05 -4.35 12.06
N SER A 52 5.65 -3.25 11.58
CA SER A 52 5.25 -2.60 10.32
C SER A 52 5.34 -3.57 9.13
N LEU A 53 6.39 -4.38 9.05
CA LEU A 53 6.53 -5.42 8.03
C LEU A 53 5.43 -6.50 8.14
N SER A 54 4.99 -6.83 9.35
CA SER A 54 3.91 -7.79 9.58
C SER A 54 2.55 -7.22 9.16
N GLU A 55 2.27 -5.98 9.55
CA GLU A 55 1.06 -5.25 9.15
C GLU A 55 0.99 -5.11 7.62
N GLU A 56 2.09 -4.72 6.99
CA GLU A 56 2.15 -4.56 5.53
C GLU A 56 1.90 -5.89 4.80
N LYS A 57 2.36 -7.03 5.33
CA LYS A 57 2.03 -8.35 4.76
C LYS A 57 0.53 -8.63 4.84
N SER A 58 -0.12 -8.27 5.95
CA SER A 58 -1.57 -8.41 6.10
C SER A 58 -2.32 -7.52 5.11
N ASN A 59 -1.90 -6.27 4.96
CA ASN A 59 -2.50 -5.31 4.01
C ASN A 59 -2.39 -5.80 2.56
N ILE A 60 -1.19 -6.26 2.14
CA ILE A 60 -1.00 -6.84 0.81
C ILE A 60 -1.90 -8.04 0.59
N ALA A 61 -2.04 -8.93 1.59
CA ALA A 61 -2.89 -10.10 1.47
C ALA A 61 -4.37 -9.72 1.26
N GLN A 62 -4.85 -8.66 1.90
CA GLN A 62 -6.19 -8.13 1.66
C GLN A 62 -6.35 -7.63 0.22
N PHE A 63 -5.36 -6.88 -0.31
CA PHE A 63 -5.39 -6.46 -1.71
C PHE A 63 -5.35 -7.64 -2.68
N GLU A 64 -4.50 -8.64 -2.43
CA GLU A 64 -4.42 -9.86 -3.24
C GLU A 64 -5.75 -10.65 -3.26
N GLN A 65 -6.56 -10.58 -2.20
CA GLN A 65 -7.91 -11.13 -2.17
C GLN A 65 -8.93 -10.28 -2.96
N LEU A 66 -8.86 -8.95 -2.83
CA LEU A 66 -9.79 -8.02 -3.49
C LEU A 66 -9.56 -7.90 -5.01
N MET A 67 -8.32 -8.03 -5.46
CA MET A 67 -7.95 -7.88 -6.86
C MET A 67 -8.70 -8.83 -7.82
N PRO A 68 -8.75 -10.16 -7.61
CA PRO A 68 -9.50 -11.05 -8.50
C PRO A 68 -11.00 -10.76 -8.50
N LEU A 69 -11.58 -10.39 -7.34
CA LEU A 69 -13.00 -10.05 -7.22
C LEU A 69 -13.37 -8.82 -8.08
N ASN A 70 -12.44 -7.87 -8.17
CA ASN A 70 -12.63 -6.62 -8.90
C ASN A 70 -12.00 -6.65 -10.31
N ARG A 71 -11.50 -7.80 -10.76
CA ARG A 71 -10.75 -7.98 -12.03
C ARG A 71 -9.54 -7.05 -12.15
N ALA A 72 -8.98 -6.62 -11.02
CA ALA A 72 -7.81 -5.78 -10.97
C ALA A 72 -6.54 -6.61 -11.25
N ARG A 73 -5.58 -6.01 -11.94
CA ARG A 73 -4.30 -6.68 -12.27
C ARG A 73 -3.13 -6.09 -11.50
N PRO A 74 -2.16 -6.91 -11.06
CA PRO A 74 -0.90 -6.41 -10.51
C PRO A 74 -0.14 -5.55 -11.51
N SER A 75 0.70 -4.66 -11.00
CA SER A 75 1.60 -3.86 -11.85
C SER A 75 2.56 -4.75 -12.64
N ALA A 76 2.76 -4.48 -13.93
CA ALA A 76 3.81 -5.18 -14.69
C ALA A 76 5.22 -4.87 -14.13
N LEU A 77 5.39 -3.70 -13.50
CA LEU A 77 6.64 -3.24 -12.91
C LEU A 77 6.90 -3.81 -11.51
N MET A 78 6.15 -4.84 -11.09
CA MET A 78 6.31 -5.43 -9.77
C MET A 78 7.77 -5.81 -9.41
N PRO A 79 8.57 -6.41 -10.31
CA PRO A 79 9.97 -6.72 -10.00
C PRO A 79 10.80 -5.45 -9.70
N VAL A 80 10.55 -4.36 -10.43
CA VAL A 80 11.25 -3.08 -10.25
C VAL A 80 10.94 -2.51 -8.87
N TRP A 81 9.67 -2.49 -8.45
CA TRP A 81 9.28 -1.95 -7.14
C TRP A 81 9.87 -2.73 -5.96
N LYS A 82 9.99 -4.06 -6.09
CA LYS A 82 10.61 -4.89 -5.06
C LYS A 82 12.09 -4.56 -4.90
N VAL A 83 12.81 -4.42 -6.01
CA VAL A 83 14.25 -4.09 -6.01
C VAL A 83 14.46 -2.67 -5.50
N ALA A 84 13.70 -1.70 -6.02
CA ALA A 84 13.79 -0.31 -5.61
C ALA A 84 13.49 -0.13 -4.11
N GLY A 85 12.39 -0.72 -3.62
CA GLY A 85 12.04 -0.67 -2.20
C GLY A 85 13.16 -1.24 -1.32
N PHE A 86 13.68 -2.42 -1.67
CA PHE A 86 14.78 -3.04 -0.91
C PHE A 86 16.05 -2.19 -0.90
N ALA A 87 16.45 -1.65 -2.06
CA ALA A 87 17.61 -0.76 -2.18
C ALA A 87 17.44 0.50 -1.34
N PHE A 88 16.28 1.16 -1.40
CA PHE A 88 15.95 2.30 -0.55
C PHE A 88 16.00 1.94 0.93
N GLY A 89 15.47 0.78 1.31
CA GLY A 89 15.51 0.31 2.70
C GLY A 89 16.93 0.16 3.23
N ILE A 90 17.83 -0.43 2.44
CA ILE A 90 19.26 -0.52 2.77
C ILE A 90 19.84 0.89 2.90
N THR A 91 19.65 1.74 1.90
CA THR A 91 20.24 3.09 1.89
C THR A 91 19.80 3.90 3.10
N THR A 92 18.51 3.91 3.44
CA THR A 92 18.01 4.65 4.62
C THR A 92 18.56 4.07 5.93
N ALA A 93 18.68 2.74 6.04
CA ALA A 93 19.24 2.12 7.24
C ALA A 93 20.73 2.38 7.43
N LEU A 94 21.50 2.51 6.34
CA LEU A 94 22.90 2.93 6.39
C LEU A 94 23.08 4.35 6.94
N LEU A 95 22.03 5.20 6.86
CA LEU A 95 22.01 6.55 7.42
C LEU A 95 21.61 6.57 8.91
N GLY A 96 21.25 5.42 9.50
CA GLY A 96 20.95 5.26 10.92
C GLY A 96 19.46 5.34 11.31
N GLU A 97 19.18 5.12 12.59
CA GLU A 97 17.80 5.00 13.11
C GLU A 97 16.97 6.28 12.93
N GLU A 98 17.56 7.45 13.14
CA GLU A 98 16.85 8.73 12.99
C GLU A 98 16.47 9.01 11.54
N ALA A 99 17.29 8.58 10.58
CA ALA A 99 16.96 8.66 9.16
C ALA A 99 15.76 7.76 8.82
N ILE A 100 15.69 6.55 9.39
CA ILE A 100 14.55 5.65 9.22
C ILE A 100 13.26 6.27 9.77
N LYS A 101 13.29 6.79 11.01
CA LYS A 101 12.11 7.40 11.64
C LYS A 101 11.59 8.57 10.80
N THR A 102 12.50 9.46 10.40
CA THR A 102 12.16 10.65 9.59
C THR A 102 11.60 10.25 8.23
N PHE A 103 12.25 9.28 7.58
CA PHE A 103 11.81 8.76 6.30
C PHE A 103 10.42 8.13 6.40
N ASN A 104 10.18 7.26 7.38
CA ASN A 104 8.88 6.61 7.57
C ASN A 104 7.78 7.64 7.85
N SER A 105 8.05 8.64 8.71
CA SER A 105 7.10 9.72 8.98
C SER A 105 6.77 10.55 7.72
N ALA A 106 7.77 10.84 6.88
CA ALA A 106 7.55 11.51 5.60
C ALA A 106 6.69 10.65 4.64
N VAL A 107 6.96 9.35 4.58
CA VAL A 107 6.16 8.41 3.76
C VAL A 107 4.72 8.32 4.26
N GLU A 108 4.50 8.23 5.58
CA GLU A 108 3.17 8.20 6.18
C GLU A 108 2.33 9.42 5.80
N THR A 109 2.96 10.60 5.74
CA THR A 109 2.29 11.84 5.30
C THR A 109 1.80 11.72 3.85
N VAL A 110 2.67 11.28 2.95
CA VAL A 110 2.32 11.11 1.52
C VAL A 110 1.27 10.01 1.34
N VAL A 111 1.35 8.92 2.14
CA VAL A 111 0.37 7.83 2.12
C VAL A 111 -1.00 8.32 2.57
N ALA A 112 -1.07 9.15 3.63
CA ALA A 112 -2.32 9.72 4.11
C ALA A 112 -2.96 10.65 3.07
N GLU A 113 -2.16 11.50 2.41
CA GLU A 113 -2.63 12.34 1.30
C GLU A 113 -3.18 11.50 0.14
N GLN A 114 -2.49 10.41 -0.23
CA GLN A 114 -2.95 9.52 -1.28
C GLN A 114 -4.27 8.85 -0.90
N TYR A 115 -4.44 8.35 0.32
CA TYR A 115 -5.72 7.75 0.74
C TYR A 115 -6.86 8.77 0.72
N ASN A 116 -6.63 10.00 1.18
CA ASN A 116 -7.61 11.08 1.06
C ASN A 116 -8.01 11.34 -0.39
N HIS A 117 -7.06 11.28 -1.32
CA HIS A 117 -7.35 11.40 -2.75
C HIS A 117 -8.21 10.23 -3.25
N GLN A 118 -7.88 8.99 -2.87
CA GLN A 118 -8.63 7.81 -3.28
C GLN A 118 -10.07 7.82 -2.73
N ILE A 119 -10.26 8.22 -1.48
CA ILE A 119 -11.59 8.39 -0.86
C ILE A 119 -12.42 9.40 -1.67
N ARG A 120 -11.82 10.52 -2.09
CA ARG A 120 -12.49 11.51 -2.94
C ARG A 120 -12.84 10.93 -4.32
N GLU A 121 -11.96 10.13 -4.93
CA GLU A 121 -12.27 9.46 -6.21
C GLU A 121 -13.46 8.49 -6.07
N LEU A 122 -13.48 7.68 -4.99
CA LEU A 122 -14.58 6.75 -4.70
C LEU A 122 -15.90 7.49 -4.45
N PHE A 123 -15.85 8.57 -3.67
CA PHE A 123 -17.03 9.40 -3.37
C PHE A 123 -17.57 10.09 -4.62
N ALA A 124 -16.71 10.51 -5.54
CA ALA A 124 -17.10 11.15 -6.79
C ALA A 124 -17.70 10.16 -7.82
N ASP A 125 -17.27 8.89 -7.81
CA ASP A 125 -17.80 7.87 -8.72
C ASP A 125 -19.21 7.40 -8.30
N ASN A 126 -19.35 6.81 -7.11
CA ASN A 126 -20.65 6.43 -6.56
C ASN A 126 -20.54 6.04 -5.06
N PRO A 127 -20.93 6.91 -4.12
CA PRO A 127 -20.76 6.64 -2.69
C PRO A 127 -21.64 5.49 -2.19
N ALA A 128 -22.79 5.23 -2.81
CA ALA A 128 -23.65 4.11 -2.43
C ALA A 128 -23.09 2.76 -2.90
N ALA A 129 -22.42 2.73 -4.06
CA ALA A 129 -21.79 1.52 -4.57
C ALA A 129 -20.49 1.17 -3.84
N HIS A 130 -19.80 2.17 -3.28
CA HIS A 130 -18.53 2.00 -2.56
C HIS A 130 -18.69 2.14 -1.03
N ALA A 131 -19.91 2.00 -0.51
CA ALA A 131 -20.20 2.22 0.90
C ALA A 131 -19.30 1.38 1.84
N GLU A 132 -19.04 0.12 1.50
CA GLU A 132 -18.13 -0.76 2.27
C GLU A 132 -16.67 -0.28 2.29
N LEU A 133 -16.23 0.48 1.27
CA LEU A 133 -14.87 1.04 1.19
C LEU A 133 -14.77 2.43 1.82
N LEU A 134 -15.90 3.11 2.00
CA LEU A 134 -16.00 4.46 2.57
C LEU A 134 -16.37 4.44 4.06
N ASP A 135 -16.82 3.30 4.58
CA ASP A 135 -17.04 3.07 6.01
C ASP A 135 -15.68 2.85 6.69
N VAL A 136 -15.09 3.94 7.18
CA VAL A 136 -13.78 3.99 7.85
C VAL A 136 -13.93 4.56 9.25
#